data_AF-Q1Q222-F1
#
_entry.id   AF-Q1Q222-F1
#
_cell.length_a   1.000
_cell.length_b   1.000
_cell.length_c   1.000
_cell.angle_alpha   90.00
_cell.angle_beta   90.00
_cell.angle_gamma   90.00
#
_symmetry.space_group_name_H-M   'P 1'
#
loop_
_entity.id
_entity.type
_entity.pdbx_description
1 polymer ?
#
loop_
_entity_poly.entity_id
_entity_poly.type
_entity_poly.pdbx_seq_one_letter_code
_entity_poly.pdbx_strand_id
1 'polypeptide(L)'
;MRKRFEPQRRLGSTPISEVEIPEKSRDELAPILRALQYIFVTEELREEVFRVLEAKVKCGKKETGRNGMELWQIMVIGVVRLGLDADYDRLEDMVNHHSLIRQIMGVDAVFGRGKKYSLQSIRDNVRLLDEETLGKINDVVVKAGQRLAKNGREEKLRIKTDTYSF
;
A
#
# COMPACT_ATOMS: atom_id res chain seq x y z
N MET A 1 5.66 -19.88 -4.70
CA MET A 1 5.05 -18.92 -5.66
C MET A 1 4.71 -17.63 -4.90
N ARG A 2 5.16 -16.44 -5.33
CA ARG A 2 4.76 -15.18 -4.67
C ARG A 2 3.38 -14.77 -5.19
N LYS A 3 2.40 -14.70 -4.29
CA LYS A 3 1.04 -14.24 -4.59
C LYS A 3 1.03 -12.71 -4.67
N ARG A 4 0.18 -12.15 -5.55
CA ARG A 4 -0.07 -10.70 -5.62
C ARG A 4 -0.65 -10.23 -4.28
N PHE A 5 -1.73 -10.90 -3.88
CA PHE A 5 -2.45 -10.74 -2.63
C PHE A 5 -3.50 -11.86 -2.56
N GLU A 6 -3.74 -12.47 -1.40
CA GLU A 6 -4.96 -13.28 -1.21
C GLU A 6 -6.11 -12.38 -0.74
N PRO A 7 -7.27 -12.37 -1.44
CA PRO A 7 -8.45 -11.65 -0.97
C PRO A 7 -8.74 -12.03 0.49
N GLN A 8 -8.75 -11.05 1.38
CA GLN A 8 -9.04 -11.22 2.80
C GLN A 8 -10.45 -11.81 2.98
N ARG A 9 -10.53 -13.14 2.99
CA ARG A 9 -11.65 -13.90 3.54
C ARG A 9 -11.18 -14.59 4.81
N ARG A 10 -10.60 -13.82 5.74
CA ARG A 10 -10.32 -14.29 7.09
C ARG A 10 -11.40 -13.72 8.00
N LEU A 11 -12.20 -14.60 8.60
CA LEU A 11 -13.20 -14.21 9.59
C LEU A 11 -12.53 -13.35 10.69
N GLY A 12 -13.04 -12.14 10.91
CA GLY A 12 -12.59 -11.20 11.94
C GLY A 12 -11.45 -10.25 11.57
N SER A 13 -10.97 -10.22 10.31
CA SER A 13 -10.04 -9.18 9.85
C SER A 13 -10.77 -8.01 9.18
N THR A 14 -10.42 -6.76 9.53
CA THR A 14 -10.91 -5.57 8.81
C THR A 14 -10.43 -5.59 7.35
N PRO A 15 -11.33 -5.48 6.36
CA PRO A 15 -10.94 -5.29 4.96
C PRO A 15 -10.05 -4.06 4.81
N ILE A 16 -9.02 -4.12 3.96
CA ILE A 16 -8.13 -2.95 3.72
C ILE A 16 -8.93 -1.71 3.30
N SER A 17 -10.02 -1.88 2.55
CA SER A 17 -10.93 -0.80 2.14
C SER A 17 -11.65 -0.10 3.30
N GLU A 18 -11.79 -0.76 4.45
CA GLU A 18 -12.55 -0.30 5.62
C GLU A 18 -11.63 0.10 6.79
N VAL A 19 -10.31 0.07 6.61
CA VAL A 19 -9.37 0.49 7.64
C VAL A 19 -9.54 1.98 7.94
N GLU A 20 -9.89 2.30 9.18
CA GLU A 20 -10.06 3.68 9.64
C GLU A 20 -8.70 4.32 9.94
N ILE A 21 -8.24 5.17 9.03
CA ILE A 21 -6.99 5.91 9.20
C ILE A 21 -7.31 7.32 9.73
N PRO A 22 -6.71 7.77 10.85
CA PRO A 22 -7.00 9.07 11.43
C PRO A 22 -6.85 10.24 10.44
N GLU A 23 -7.93 10.99 10.20
CA GLU A 23 -7.94 12.12 9.27
C GLU A 23 -7.02 13.27 9.72
N LYS A 24 -7.08 13.58 11.03
CA LYS A 24 -6.35 14.70 11.66
C LYS A 24 -5.08 14.24 12.36
N SER A 25 -4.24 13.48 11.66
CA SER A 25 -2.91 13.13 12.16
C SER A 25 -1.87 14.14 11.67
N ARG A 26 -0.98 14.55 12.59
CA ARG A 26 0.27 15.27 12.23
C ARG A 26 1.40 14.30 11.88
N ASP A 27 1.21 13.02 12.16
CA ASP A 27 2.16 11.95 11.87
C ASP A 27 2.19 11.66 10.36
N GLU A 28 3.38 11.54 9.80
CA GLU A 28 3.65 11.26 8.38
C GLU A 28 3.14 9.87 7.96
N LEU A 29 2.95 8.93 8.89
CA LEU A 29 2.45 7.58 8.61
C LEU A 29 1.00 7.60 8.11
N ALA A 30 0.13 8.45 8.68
CA ALA A 30 -1.28 8.48 8.31
C ALA A 30 -1.53 8.80 6.81
N PRO A 31 -0.95 9.86 6.22
CA PRO A 31 -1.09 10.10 4.78
C PRO A 31 -0.47 8.99 3.93
N ILE A 32 0.65 8.37 4.36
CA ILE A 32 1.25 7.22 3.66
C ILE A 32 0.27 6.05 3.60
N LEU A 33 -0.32 5.67 4.75
CA LEU A 33 -1.27 4.57 4.82
C LEU A 33 -2.54 4.84 4.00
N ARG A 34 -3.02 6.10 3.95
CA ARG A 34 -4.16 6.48 3.10
C ARG A 34 -3.85 6.33 1.62
N ALA A 35 -2.66 6.74 1.19
CA ALA A 35 -2.23 6.57 -0.19
C ALA A 35 -2.19 5.07 -0.56
N LEU A 36 -1.65 4.23 0.34
CA LEU A 36 -1.64 2.78 0.17
C LEU A 36 -3.06 2.19 0.11
N GLN A 37 -3.94 2.58 1.02
CA GLN A 37 -5.35 2.16 1.00
C GLN A 37 -6.04 2.57 -0.31
N TYR A 38 -5.80 3.79 -0.79
CA TYR A 38 -6.37 4.28 -2.05
C TYR A 38 -5.89 3.49 -3.27
N ILE A 39 -4.60 3.17 -3.35
CA ILE A 39 -4.03 2.28 -4.38
C ILE A 39 -4.69 0.91 -4.34
N PHE A 40 -4.95 0.38 -3.14
CA PHE A 40 -5.53 -0.94 -2.97
C PHE A 40 -6.99 -1.02 -3.48
N VAL A 41 -7.79 0.00 -3.19
CA VAL A 41 -9.21 0.06 -3.53
C VAL A 41 -9.44 0.39 -5.01
N THR A 42 -8.55 1.17 -5.63
CA THR A 42 -8.67 1.58 -7.03
C THR A 42 -8.10 0.49 -7.95
N GLU A 43 -8.98 -0.23 -8.66
CA GLU A 43 -8.59 -1.41 -9.45
C GLU A 43 -7.54 -1.08 -10.53
N GLU A 44 -7.71 0.02 -11.26
CA GLU A 44 -6.78 0.41 -12.32
C GLU A 44 -5.39 0.69 -11.76
N LEU A 45 -5.31 1.40 -10.64
CA LEU A 45 -4.04 1.69 -9.99
C LEU A 45 -3.39 0.46 -9.41
N ARG A 46 -4.19 -0.38 -8.76
CA ARG A 46 -3.74 -1.64 -8.21
C ARG A 46 -3.06 -2.48 -9.30
N GLU A 47 -3.69 -2.61 -10.46
CA GLU A 47 -3.14 -3.39 -11.57
C GLU A 47 -1.87 -2.77 -12.17
N GLU A 48 -1.82 -1.44 -12.35
CA GLU A 48 -0.61 -0.76 -12.84
C GLU A 48 0.57 -0.91 -11.88
N VAL A 49 0.32 -0.71 -10.57
CA VAL A 49 1.32 -0.85 -9.52
C VAL A 49 1.80 -2.31 -9.42
N PHE A 50 0.89 -3.28 -9.44
CA PHE A 50 1.28 -4.69 -9.42
C PHE A 50 2.09 -5.08 -10.66
N ARG A 51 1.80 -4.53 -11.84
CA ARG A 51 2.58 -4.80 -13.04
C ARG A 51 4.04 -4.35 -12.87
N VAL A 52 4.26 -3.15 -12.31
CA VAL A 52 5.61 -2.64 -12.01
C VAL A 52 6.32 -3.52 -10.98
N LEU A 53 5.62 -3.86 -9.88
CA LEU A 53 6.17 -4.72 -8.83
C LEU A 53 6.50 -6.12 -9.32
N GLU A 54 5.65 -6.74 -10.14
CA GLU A 54 5.89 -8.06 -10.70
C GLU A 54 7.11 -8.07 -11.61
N ALA A 55 7.21 -7.08 -12.50
CA ALA A 55 8.36 -6.94 -13.39
C ALA A 55 9.67 -6.86 -12.60
N LYS A 56 9.70 -6.17 -11.45
CA LYS A 56 10.92 -6.07 -10.64
C LYS A 56 11.17 -7.30 -9.77
N VAL A 57 10.15 -7.74 -9.03
CA VAL A 57 10.30 -8.73 -7.96
C VAL A 57 10.35 -10.16 -8.50
N LYS A 58 9.72 -10.44 -9.66
CA LYS A 58 9.72 -11.76 -10.30
C LYS A 58 10.81 -11.91 -11.36
N CYS A 59 11.48 -10.83 -11.80
CA CYS A 59 12.56 -10.94 -12.79
C CYS A 59 13.68 -11.85 -12.30
N GLY A 60 14.00 -12.88 -13.09
CA GLY A 60 15.13 -13.78 -12.85
C GLY A 60 14.96 -14.82 -11.74
N LYS A 61 13.79 -14.94 -11.09
CA LYS A 61 13.57 -15.93 -10.01
C LYS A 61 12.83 -17.17 -10.50
N LYS A 62 13.45 -18.35 -10.32
CA LYS A 62 12.80 -19.66 -10.52
C LYS A 62 11.65 -19.85 -9.52
N GLU A 63 10.56 -20.42 -9.99
CA GLU A 63 9.37 -20.74 -9.21
C GLU A 63 9.66 -21.86 -8.20
N THR A 64 10.26 -21.50 -7.08
CA THR A 64 10.41 -22.43 -5.96
C THR A 64 9.14 -22.41 -5.11
N GLY A 65 8.59 -23.58 -4.79
CA GLY A 65 7.29 -23.77 -4.14
C GLY A 65 7.14 -23.18 -2.73
N ARG A 66 8.16 -22.51 -2.17
CA ARG A 66 8.04 -21.80 -0.88
C ARG A 66 7.17 -20.54 -1.05
N ASN A 67 6.19 -20.38 -0.16
CA ASN A 67 5.35 -19.20 -0.07
C ASN A 67 6.11 -18.10 0.70
N GLY A 68 6.65 -17.13 -0.04
CA GLY A 68 7.34 -15.96 0.54
C GLY A 68 6.38 -14.86 0.98
N MET A 69 6.94 -13.69 1.33
CA MET A 69 6.18 -12.45 1.54
C MET A 69 5.42 -12.06 0.25
N GLU A 70 4.19 -11.60 0.38
CA GLU A 70 3.34 -11.22 -0.76
C GLU A 70 3.78 -9.88 -1.35
N LEU A 71 3.52 -9.67 -2.65
CA LEU A 71 3.92 -8.42 -3.33
C LEU A 71 3.33 -7.18 -2.65
N TRP A 72 2.06 -7.25 -2.24
CA TRP A 72 1.41 -6.18 -1.47
C TRP A 72 2.17 -5.85 -0.17
N GLN A 73 2.49 -6.88 0.62
CA GLN A 73 3.24 -6.73 1.88
C GLN A 73 4.61 -6.08 1.64
N ILE A 74 5.33 -6.51 0.60
CA ILE A 74 6.64 -5.95 0.25
C ILE A 74 6.52 -4.46 -0.09
N MET A 75 5.49 -4.09 -0.87
CA MET A 75 5.26 -2.69 -1.23
C MET A 75 4.94 -1.83 -0.01
N VAL A 76 3.99 -2.24 0.83
CA VAL A 76 3.61 -1.49 2.03
C VAL A 76 4.82 -1.25 2.92
N ILE A 77 5.60 -2.29 3.20
CA ILE A 77 6.80 -2.18 4.05
C ILE A 77 7.84 -1.24 3.40
N GLY A 78 8.07 -1.36 2.09
CA GLY A 78 9.02 -0.51 1.37
C GLY A 78 8.63 0.97 1.38
N VAL A 79 7.35 1.27 1.15
CA VAL A 79 6.82 2.64 1.15
C VAL A 79 6.86 3.23 2.56
N VAL A 80 6.47 2.49 3.59
CA VAL A 80 6.55 2.95 5.00
C VAL A 80 7.99 3.23 5.39
N ARG A 81 8.94 2.37 5.00
CA ARG A 81 10.36 2.59 5.28
C ARG A 81 10.85 3.92 4.73
N LEU A 82 10.57 4.18 3.45
CA LEU A 82 11.02 5.41 2.80
C LEU A 82 10.30 6.64 3.33
N GLY A 83 8.97 6.56 3.45
CA GLY A 83 8.16 7.71 3.83
C GLY A 83 8.40 8.18 5.26
N LEU A 84 8.96 7.33 6.13
CA LEU A 84 9.33 7.67 7.50
C LEU A 84 10.86 7.72 7.73
N ASP A 85 11.64 7.55 6.67
CA ASP A 85 13.10 7.38 6.71
C ASP A 85 13.56 6.38 7.81
N ALA A 86 12.84 5.26 7.92
CA ALA A 86 13.07 4.28 8.97
C ALA A 86 14.25 3.34 8.63
N ASP A 87 15.11 3.10 9.62
CA ASP A 87 16.05 1.97 9.56
C ASP A 87 15.30 0.63 9.65
N TYR A 88 16.03 -0.47 9.40
CA TYR A 88 15.40 -1.79 9.34
C TYR A 88 14.92 -2.31 10.69
N ASP A 89 15.54 -1.89 11.79
CA ASP A 89 15.22 -2.33 13.15
C ASP A 89 13.92 -1.65 13.60
N ARG A 90 13.80 -0.34 13.40
CA ARG A 90 12.55 0.42 13.57
C ARG A 90 11.44 -0.12 12.68
N LEU A 91 11.75 -0.43 11.43
CA LEU A 91 10.78 -0.96 10.48
C LEU A 91 10.24 -2.34 10.89
N GLU A 92 11.10 -3.23 11.41
CA GLU A 92 10.68 -4.54 11.92
C GLU A 92 9.69 -4.39 13.08
N ASP A 93 10.00 -3.52 14.04
CA ASP A 93 9.12 -3.25 15.17
C ASP A 93 7.75 -2.73 14.69
N MET A 94 7.75 -1.71 13.85
CA MET A 94 6.52 -1.11 13.30
C MET A 94 5.66 -2.12 12.54
N VAL A 95 6.26 -2.93 11.67
CA VAL A 95 5.52 -3.94 10.87
C VAL A 95 4.94 -5.05 11.76
N ASN A 96 5.60 -5.39 12.85
CA ASN A 96 5.15 -6.45 13.75
C ASN A 96 4.15 -5.96 14.81
N HIS A 97 4.19 -4.68 15.20
CA HIS A 97 3.46 -4.18 16.37
C HIS A 97 2.47 -3.04 16.07
N HIS A 98 2.66 -2.28 14.98
CA HIS A 98 1.76 -1.16 14.67
C HIS A 98 0.47 -1.65 13.99
N SER A 99 -0.67 -1.50 14.67
CA SER A 99 -1.97 -2.01 14.22
C SER A 99 -2.36 -1.53 12.82
N LEU A 100 -2.30 -0.22 12.54
CA LEU A 100 -2.69 0.33 11.23
C LEU A 100 -1.84 -0.22 10.07
N ILE A 101 -0.52 -0.36 10.26
CA ILE A 101 0.35 -0.96 9.24
C ILE A 101 -0.08 -2.39 8.97
N ARG A 102 -0.34 -3.17 10.02
CA ARG A 102 -0.77 -4.57 9.90
C ARG A 102 -2.13 -4.73 9.22
N GLN A 103 -3.06 -3.82 9.51
CA GLN A 103 -4.37 -3.76 8.86
C GLN A 103 -4.24 -3.46 7.37
N ILE A 104 -3.43 -2.46 7.00
CA ILE A 104 -3.15 -2.12 5.59
C ILE A 104 -2.41 -3.25 4.87
N MET A 105 -1.53 -3.98 5.54
CA MET A 105 -0.88 -5.18 4.98
C MET A 105 -1.85 -6.36 4.84
N GLY A 106 -3.05 -6.28 5.41
CA GLY A 106 -4.03 -7.36 5.44
C GLY A 106 -3.65 -8.56 6.30
N VAL A 107 -2.73 -8.36 7.26
CA VAL A 107 -2.21 -9.41 8.16
C VAL A 107 -2.57 -9.19 9.62
N ASP A 108 -3.52 -8.29 9.86
CA ASP A 108 -4.09 -8.14 11.18
C ASP A 108 -4.79 -9.45 11.59
N ALA A 109 -4.66 -9.78 12.86
CA ALA A 109 -5.11 -11.06 13.38
C ALA A 109 -6.08 -10.85 14.52
N VAL A 110 -7.19 -11.59 14.44
CA VAL A 110 -8.09 -11.75 15.58
C VAL A 110 -7.27 -12.34 16.73
N PHE A 111 -7.24 -11.65 17.87
CA PHE A 111 -6.52 -12.05 19.09
C PHE A 111 -4.98 -12.06 19.01
N GLY A 112 -4.37 -11.21 18.19
CA GLY A 112 -2.91 -10.93 18.26
C GLY A 112 -1.98 -12.05 17.80
N ARG A 113 -2.51 -13.18 17.30
CA ARG A 113 -1.73 -14.29 16.72
C ARG A 113 -1.49 -14.11 15.21
N GLY A 114 -1.02 -12.93 14.83
CA GLY A 114 -0.76 -12.58 13.44
C GLY A 114 0.60 -13.06 12.92
N LYS A 115 0.74 -13.07 11.59
CA LYS A 115 2.02 -13.34 10.93
C LYS A 115 3.06 -12.33 11.43
N LYS A 116 4.19 -12.84 11.92
CA LYS A 116 5.38 -12.04 12.26
C LYS A 116 6.41 -12.11 11.14
N TYR A 117 7.17 -11.04 10.99
CA TYR A 117 8.22 -10.90 10.00
C TYR A 117 9.56 -10.73 10.72
N SER A 118 10.57 -11.50 10.32
CA SER A 118 11.92 -11.30 10.82
C SER A 118 12.62 -10.17 10.09
N LEU A 119 13.56 -9.50 10.76
CA LEU A 119 14.44 -8.48 10.20
C LEU A 119 15.07 -8.90 8.88
N GLN A 120 15.59 -10.14 8.82
CA GLN A 120 16.21 -10.69 7.61
C GLN A 120 15.19 -10.80 6.47
N SER A 121 13.98 -11.26 6.75
CA SER A 121 12.92 -11.36 5.74
C SER A 121 12.52 -9.99 5.20
N ILE A 122 12.44 -8.97 6.08
CA ILE A 122 12.16 -7.60 5.68
C ILE A 122 13.29 -7.07 4.79
N ARG A 123 14.55 -7.21 5.22
CA ARG A 123 15.74 -6.77 4.45
C ARG A 123 15.78 -7.41 3.06
N ASP A 124 15.64 -8.73 2.97
CA ASP A 124 15.74 -9.47 1.71
C ASP A 124 14.65 -9.11 0.70
N ASN A 125 13.50 -8.63 1.16
CA ASN A 125 12.40 -8.27 0.29
C ASN A 125 12.32 -6.79 -0.02
N VAL A 126 12.56 -5.92 0.96
CA VAL A 126 12.52 -4.46 0.77
C VAL A 126 13.68 -4.00 -0.10
N ARG A 127 14.86 -4.62 0.00
CA ARG A 127 16.00 -4.33 -0.88
C ARG A 127 15.74 -4.61 -2.37
N LEU A 128 14.69 -5.34 -2.71
CA LEU A 128 14.28 -5.58 -4.10
C LEU A 128 13.60 -4.35 -4.73
N LEU A 129 13.08 -3.46 -3.89
CA LEU A 129 12.48 -2.20 -4.30
C LEU A 129 13.59 -1.15 -4.29
N ASP A 130 14.19 -0.92 -5.47
CA ASP A 130 15.11 0.19 -5.67
C ASP A 130 14.35 1.51 -5.84
N GLU A 131 15.07 2.61 -5.69
CA GLU A 131 14.54 3.97 -5.83
C GLU A 131 13.86 4.18 -7.19
N GLU A 132 14.36 3.53 -8.25
CA GLU A 132 13.75 3.56 -9.58
C GLU A 132 12.36 2.92 -9.60
N THR A 133 12.20 1.74 -9.00
CA THR A 133 10.89 1.05 -8.94
C THR A 133 9.89 1.85 -8.12
N LEU A 134 10.36 2.45 -7.03
CA LEU A 134 9.54 3.29 -6.16
C LEU A 134 9.17 4.62 -6.82
N GLY A 135 10.08 5.21 -7.60
CA GLY A 135 9.80 6.36 -8.46
C GLY A 135 8.71 6.07 -9.49
N LYS A 136 8.76 4.91 -10.16
CA LYS A 136 7.71 4.48 -11.11
C LYS A 136 6.36 4.31 -10.42
N ILE A 137 6.33 3.74 -9.22
CA ILE A 137 5.10 3.61 -8.42
C ILE A 137 4.58 5.01 -8.06
N ASN A 138 5.46 5.92 -7.62
CA ASN A 138 5.09 7.29 -7.30
C ASN A 138 4.51 8.01 -8.53
N ASP A 139 5.10 7.86 -9.72
CA ASP A 139 4.59 8.44 -10.96
C ASP A 139 3.17 7.96 -11.30
N VAL A 140 2.92 6.66 -11.14
CA VAL A 140 1.58 6.07 -11.33
C VAL A 140 0.58 6.70 -10.35
N VAL A 141 0.95 6.78 -9.07
CA VAL A 141 0.10 7.35 -8.01
C VAL A 141 -0.16 8.84 -8.23
N VAL A 142 0.86 9.62 -8.58
CA VAL A 142 0.75 11.06 -8.85
C VAL A 142 -0.13 11.32 -10.07
N LYS A 143 0.06 10.59 -11.17
CA LYS A 143 -0.78 10.73 -12.38
C LYS A 143 -2.25 10.46 -12.06
N ALA A 144 -2.53 9.45 -11.25
CA ALA A 144 -3.88 9.12 -10.85
C ALA A 144 -4.49 10.15 -9.89
N GLY A 145 -3.71 10.62 -8.91
CA GLY A 145 -4.11 11.72 -8.03
C GLY A 145 -4.43 13.00 -8.81
N GLN A 146 -3.64 13.33 -9.83
CA GLN A 146 -3.92 14.45 -10.74
C GLN A 146 -5.22 14.24 -11.53
N ARG A 147 -5.48 13.01 -12.01
CA ARG A 147 -6.71 12.66 -12.73
C ARG A 147 -7.95 12.83 -11.84
N LEU A 148 -7.90 12.33 -10.61
CA LEU A 148 -8.97 12.53 -9.63
C LEU A 148 -9.21 14.01 -9.31
N ALA A 149 -8.14 14.77 -9.09
CA ALA A 149 -8.25 16.19 -8.79
C ALA A 149 -8.88 16.98 -9.96
N LYS A 150 -8.59 16.60 -11.21
CA LYS A 150 -9.23 17.17 -12.40
C LYS A 150 -10.70 16.78 -12.48
N ASN A 151 -11.03 15.49 -12.36
CA ASN A 151 -12.41 15.02 -12.41
C ASN A 151 -13.28 15.63 -11.29
N GLY A 152 -12.77 15.70 -10.06
CA GLY A 152 -13.47 16.34 -8.94
C GLY A 152 -13.58 17.86 -9.07
N ARG A 153 -12.66 18.53 -9.78
CA ARG A 153 -12.80 19.94 -10.15
C ARG A 153 -13.86 20.13 -11.24
N GLU A 154 -13.88 19.27 -12.27
CA GLU A 154 -14.90 19.29 -13.33
C GLU A 154 -16.30 19.01 -12.77
N GLU A 155 -16.43 18.08 -11.82
CA GLU A 155 -17.67 17.78 -11.14
C GLU A 155 -18.13 18.94 -10.24
N LYS A 156 -17.21 19.58 -9.49
CA LYS A 156 -17.50 20.82 -8.75
C LYS A 156 -17.86 22.01 -9.66
N LEU A 157 -17.27 22.09 -10.86
CA LEU A 157 -17.60 23.10 -11.87
C LEU A 157 -18.99 22.82 -12.49
N ARG A 158 -19.35 21.55 -12.71
CA ARG A 158 -20.69 21.13 -13.14
C ARG A 158 -21.77 21.47 -12.10
N ILE A 159 -21.48 21.31 -10.81
CA ILE A 159 -22.40 21.66 -9.71
C ILE A 159 -22.53 23.19 -9.52
N LYS A 160 -21.57 23.99 -10.01
CA LYS A 160 -21.62 25.47 -9.95
C LYS A 160 -22.33 26.14 -11.12
N THR A 161 -23.05 25.38 -11.94
CA THR A 161 -23.85 25.92 -13.04
C THR A 161 -25.34 25.68 -12.78
N ASP A 162 -25.85 26.20 -11.67
CA ASP A 162 -27.30 26.36 -11.48
C ASP A 162 -27.63 27.82 -11.16
N THR A 163 -28.15 28.47 -12.21
CA THR A 163 -29.20 29.49 -12.20
C THR A 163 -28.96 30.79 -11.41
N TYR A 164 -28.52 31.83 -12.14
CA TYR A 164 -29.04 33.19 -11.92
C TYR A 164 -30.27 33.36 -12.83
N SER A 165 -31.45 33.44 -12.22
CA SER A 165 -32.64 34.00 -12.86
C SER A 165 -32.75 35.47 -12.44
N PHE A 166 -33.09 36.29 -13.43
CA PHE A 166 -33.18 37.76 -13.47
C PHE A 166 -33.75 38.47 -12.23
#